data_AF-A0A8T4RLT2-F1
#
_entry.id   AF-A0A8T4RLT2-F1
#
_cell.length_a   1.000
_cell.length_b   1.000
_cell.length_c   1.000
_cell.angle_alpha   90.00
_cell.angle_beta   90.00
_cell.angle_gamma   90.00
#
_symmetry.space_group_name_H-M   'P 1'
#
loop_
_entity.id
_entity.type
_entity.pdbx_description
1 polymer ?
#
loop_
_entity_poly.entity_id
_entity_poly.type
_entity_poly.pdbx_seq_one_letter_code
_entity_poly.pdbx_strand_id
1 'polypeptide(L)' 'MKCEICKNTLGETFLKKILGTYIKDKQGKKHSVCFACQKTLKTKEAILEKI' A
#
# COMPACT_ATOMS: atom_id res chain seq x y z
N MET A 1 -7.00 -4.56 -7.09
CA MET A 1 -5.85 -5.00 -6.24
C MET A 1 -6.25 -4.98 -4.78
N LYS A 2 -5.52 -5.62 -3.84
CA LYS A 2 -5.81 -5.55 -2.40
C LYS A 2 -4.67 -4.83 -1.67
N CYS A 3 -5.01 -4.09 -0.62
CA CYS A 3 -4.02 -3.55 0.30
C CYS A 3 -3.38 -4.70 1.07
N GLU A 4 -2.06 -4.77 1.16
CA GLU A 4 -1.41 -5.87 1.89
C GLU A 4 -1.61 -5.80 3.40
N ILE A 5 -1.75 -4.59 3.95
CA ILE A 5 -1.94 -4.36 5.38
C ILE A 5 -3.37 -4.68 5.82
N CYS A 6 -4.36 -4.04 5.20
CA CYS A 6 -5.76 -4.16 5.62
C CYS A 6 -6.58 -5.14 4.79
N LYS A 7 -5.99 -5.76 3.75
CA LYS A 7 -6.63 -6.71 2.83
C LYS A 7 -7.87 -6.17 2.09
N ASN A 8 -8.20 -4.89 2.28
CA ASN A 8 -9.28 -4.22 1.57
C ASN A 8 -8.96 -4.10 0.08
N THR A 9 -10.00 -4.22 -0.74
CA THR A 9 -9.89 -4.03 -2.18
C THR A 9 -9.57 -2.57 -2.48
N LEU A 10 -8.39 -2.33 -3.05
CA LEU A 10 -8.01 -1.06 -3.64
C LEU A 10 -8.79 -0.89 -4.94
N GLY A 11 -9.59 0.17 -4.99
CA GLY A 11 -10.20 0.63 -6.21
C GLY A 11 -9.17 1.19 -7.19
N GLU A 12 -9.60 1.41 -8.42
CA GLU A 12 -8.78 1.96 -9.48
C GLU A 12 -9.43 3.26 -9.96
N THR A 13 -8.61 4.26 -10.26
CA THR A 13 -9.07 5.50 -10.90
C THR A 13 -9.46 5.23 -12.36
N PHE A 14 -10.14 6.19 -12.99
CA PHE A 14 -10.48 6.13 -14.42
C PHE A 14 -9.25 5.83 -15.32
N LEU A 15 -8.06 6.28 -14.90
CA LEU A 15 -6.78 6.01 -15.57
C LEU A 15 -6.15 4.65 -15.21
N LYS A 16 -6.92 3.72 -14.63
CA LYS A 16 -6.46 2.40 -14.14
C LYS A 16 -5.30 2.47 -13.14
N LYS A 17 -5.11 3.60 -12.46
CA LYS A 17 -4.14 3.72 -11.36
C LYS A 17 -4.80 3.30 -10.06
N ILE A 18 -4.09 2.54 -9.22
CA ILE A 18 -4.60 2.15 -7.90
C ILE A 18 -4.91 3.38 -7.03
N LEU A 19 -5.96 3.30 -6.23
CA LEU A 19 -6.26 4.24 -5.16
C LEU A 19 -5.41 3.93 -3.92
N GLY A 20 -4.10 4.11 -4.06
CA GLY A 20 -3.13 3.88 -2.99
C GLY A 20 -1.71 4.18 -3.43
N THR A 21 -0.75 3.71 -2.62
CA THR A 21 0.67 3.82 -2.90
C THR A 21 1.31 2.44 -3.09
N TYR A 22 2.47 2.42 -3.73
CA TYR A 22 3.33 1.24 -3.76
C TYR A 22 4.56 1.49 -2.91
N ILE A 23 4.83 0.57 -1.99
CA ILE A 23 6.02 0.62 -1.14
C ILE A 23 6.93 -0.52 -1.53
N LYS A 24 8.21 -0.19 -1.75
CA LYS A 24 9.25 -1.18 -2.05
C LYS A 24 9.93 -1.63 -0.77
N ASP A 25 9.98 -2.94 -0.56
CA ASP A 25 10.79 -3.54 0.50
C ASP A 25 12.30 -3.55 0.12
N LYS A 26 13.17 -3.94 1.05
CA LYS A 26 14.62 -4.13 0.86
C LYS A 26 14.95 -5.10 -0.27
N GLN A 27 14.06 -6.06 -0.55
CA GLN A 27 14.19 -7.00 -1.66
C GLN A 27 13.66 -6.44 -3.00
N GLY A 28 13.16 -5.20 -3.03
CA GLY A 28 12.62 -4.56 -4.24
C GLY A 28 11.18 -4.98 -4.60
N LYS A 29 10.54 -5.85 -3.81
CA LYS A 29 9.12 -6.21 -3.97
C LYS A 29 8.23 -5.00 -3.73
N LYS A 30 7.26 -4.79 -4.63
CA LYS A 30 6.28 -3.70 -4.55
C LYS A 30 5.03 -4.21 -3.84
N HIS A 31 4.72 -3.59 -2.71
CA HIS A 31 3.53 -3.88 -1.93
C HIS A 31 2.51 -2.76 -2.12
N SER A 32 1.28 -3.11 -2.46
CA SER A 32 0.20 -2.13 -2.63
C SER A 32 -0.43 -1.81 -1.29
N VAL A 33 -0.48 -0.52 -0.94
CA VAL A 33 -0.95 -0.02 0.35
C VAL A 33 -2.00 1.08 0.13
N CYS A 34 -3.12 1.01 0.85
CA CYS A 34 -4.16 2.04 0.75
C CYS A 34 -3.72 3.34 1.45
N PHE A 35 -4.30 4.48 1.03
CA PHE A 35 -4.02 5.77 1.66
C PHE A 35 -4.36 5.81 3.16
N ALA A 36 -5.36 5.05 3.60
CA ALA A 36 -5.71 4.97 5.02
C ALA A 36 -4.55 4.35 5.83
N CYS A 37 -4.05 3.19 5.41
CA CYS A 37 -2.91 2.52 6.05
C CYS A 37 -1.64 3.37 5.98
N GLN A 38 -1.38 4.03 4.84
CA GLN A 38 -0.26 4.95 4.71
C GLN A 38 -0.39 6.18 5.63
N LYS A 39 -1.61 6.68 5.86
CA LYS A 39 -1.84 7.82 6.75
C LYS A 39 -1.66 7.45 8.23
N THR A 40 -2.06 6.23 8.61
CA THR A 40 -1.84 5.68 9.96
C THR A 40 -0.37 5.42 10.23
N LEU A 41 0.33 4.83 9.26
CA LEU A 41 1.74 4.44 9.37
C LEU A 41 2.57 5.47 8.60
N LYS A 42 2.96 6.56 9.28
CA LYS A 42 3.67 7.69 8.66
C LYS A 42 5.06 7.31 8.12
N THR A 43 5.67 6.25 8.64
CA THR A 43 7.01 5.79 8.28
C THR A 43 6.97 4.56 7.40
N LYS A 44 7.95 4.48 6.48
CA LYS A 44 8.11 3.34 5.58
C LYS A 44 8.39 2.05 6.35
N GLU A 45 9.18 2.11 7.43
CA GLU A 45 9.48 0.93 8.24
C GLU A 45 8.22 0.37 8.90
N ALA A 46 7.39 1.23 9.49
CA ALA A 46 6.15 0.80 10.16
C ALA A 46 5.14 0.17 9.19
N ILE A 47 5.17 0.57 7.92
CA ILE A 47 4.39 -0.07 6.86
C ILE A 47 4.94 -1.45 6.56
N LEU A 48 6.26 -1.58 6.39
CA LEU A 48 6.91 -2.86 6.10
C LEU A 48 6.76 -3.87 7.26
N GLU A 49 6.71 -3.42 8.52
CA GLU A 49 6.44 -4.30 9.67
C GLU A 49 5.02 -4.88 9.69
N LYS A 50 4.08 -4.29 8.95
CA LYS A 50 2.66 -4.68 8.90
C LYS A 50 2.25 -5.40 7.61
N ILE A 51 3.20 -5.60 6.69
CA ILE A 51 3.04 -6.30 5.41
C ILE A 51 3.50 -7.75 5.59
#